data_AF-D5WKQ3-F1
#
_entry.id   AF-D5WKQ3-F1
#
_cell.length_a   1.000
_cell.length_b   1.000
_cell.length_c   1.000
_cell.angle_alpha   90.00
_cell.angle_beta   90.00
_cell.angle_gamma   90.00
#
_symmetry.space_group_name_H-M   'P 1'
#
loop_
_entity.id
_entity.type
_entity.pdbx_description
1 polymer ?
#
loop_
_entity_poly.entity_id
_entity_poly.type
_entity_poly.pdbx_seq_one_letter_code
_entity_poly.pdbx_strand_id
1 'polypeptide(L)'
;MPLARLLLCFLQCSLAAAVLLPVVAGAANLPEASQRYASDTRDAAPSDSATPHELKAGIERLRTGTWWEANRKIRPELAQVGDLMFLLPLADRQLEPSSDAIGRVQRLREALRGHLMREPAGWTRLVAQVRAERAKAGDASAVLLADALINEVRYRDGTDGSYYAPARFFAESGVCKDFAVAKYLLLRDAGFDIERLRLVSLAPRYNNTPDDWHVILVVRIDGAGEPLALDSPSPPGAKRAADSANEASASSGPSALLSAILAGREPADAVLRAPAGPLATPLSRSGQARRPLATVFNELGSRSFERAAPGAPRRASAAGRSANANPKYVDEMGESWTVDGSGTFPKWRVAVDQADAPAKPGPAARLIRVAAR
;
A
#
# COMPACT_ATOMS: atom_id res chain seq x y z
N MET A 1 64.34 32.37 -29.76
CA MET A 1 64.75 32.24 -28.35
C MET A 1 63.77 32.90 -27.34
N PRO A 2 62.48 32.50 -27.25
CA PRO A 2 61.65 32.86 -26.08
C PRO A 2 61.14 31.65 -25.27
N LEU A 3 61.23 30.43 -25.80
CA LEU A 3 60.67 29.22 -25.17
C LEU A 3 61.49 28.68 -23.98
N ALA A 4 62.79 28.98 -23.91
CA ALA A 4 63.66 28.49 -22.83
C ALA A 4 63.49 29.24 -21.49
N ARG A 5 62.89 30.44 -21.49
CA ARG A 5 62.69 31.22 -20.25
C ARG A 5 61.37 30.92 -19.54
N LEU A 6 60.38 30.37 -20.24
CA LEU A 6 59.06 30.05 -19.67
C LEU A 6 59.05 28.73 -18.88
N LEU A 7 59.93 27.79 -19.24
CA LEU A 7 60.08 26.51 -18.54
C LEU A 7 60.85 26.63 -17.21
N LEU A 8 61.70 27.65 -17.06
CA LEU A 8 62.46 27.87 -15.82
C LEU A 8 61.61 28.49 -14.69
N CYS A 9 60.62 29.33 -15.03
CA CYS A 9 59.70 29.92 -14.04
C CYS A 9 58.69 28.90 -13.49
N PHE A 10 58.26 27.91 -14.28
CA PHE A 10 57.32 26.89 -13.80
C PHE A 10 57.95 25.92 -12.81
N LEU A 11 59.25 25.58 -12.97
CA LEU A 11 59.95 24.70 -12.03
C LEU A 11 60.26 25.35 -10.68
N GLN A 12 60.44 26.68 -10.63
CA GLN A 12 60.73 27.39 -9.38
C GLN A 12 59.48 27.60 -8.50
N CYS A 13 58.28 27.66 -9.08
CA CYS A 13 57.04 27.79 -8.31
C CYS A 13 56.57 26.48 -7.65
N SER A 14 57.03 25.32 -8.13
CA SER A 14 56.63 24.01 -7.56
C SER A 14 57.44 23.58 -6.33
N LEU A 15 58.55 24.25 -6.03
CA LEU A 15 59.47 23.85 -4.95
C LEU A 15 59.31 24.67 -3.65
N ALA A 16 58.48 25.71 -3.63
CA ALA A 16 58.30 26.58 -2.46
C ALA A 16 57.09 26.25 -1.56
N ALA A 17 56.30 25.23 -1.88
CA ALA A 17 55.09 24.86 -1.12
C ALA A 17 55.24 23.61 -0.24
N ALA A 18 56.47 23.16 0.01
CA ALA A 18 56.75 21.89 0.68
C ALA A 18 57.65 22.02 1.92
N VAL A 19 57.47 23.03 2.77
CA VAL A 19 57.99 23.02 4.15
C VAL A 19 57.05 23.86 5.01
N LEU A 20 56.45 23.23 6.04
CA LEU A 20 55.81 23.76 7.26
C LEU A 20 54.44 23.12 7.52
N LEU A 21 54.47 21.88 8.04
CA LEU A 21 53.43 21.39 8.96
C LEU A 21 54.11 20.73 10.17
N PRO A 22 53.60 20.95 11.39
CA PRO A 22 54.18 20.44 12.62
C PRO A 22 53.90 18.95 12.82
N VAL A 23 54.89 18.27 13.38
CA VAL A 23 54.80 16.91 13.91
C VAL A 23 53.90 16.91 15.14
N VAL A 24 52.75 16.23 15.05
CA VAL A 24 52.01 15.74 16.20
C VAL A 24 51.95 14.22 16.07
N ALA A 25 52.72 13.55 16.93
CA ALA A 25 52.64 12.12 17.16
C ALA A 25 51.37 11.81 17.96
N GLY A 26 50.56 10.88 17.47
CA GLY A 26 49.35 10.42 18.15
C GLY A 26 48.73 9.23 17.44
N ALA A 27 49.10 8.03 17.90
CA ALA A 27 48.46 6.72 17.72
C ALA A 27 47.45 6.55 16.57
N ALA A 28 47.88 5.87 15.51
CA ALA A 28 47.00 5.28 14.52
C ALA A 28 46.16 4.15 15.15
N ASN A 29 44.86 4.38 15.32
CA ASN A 29 43.85 3.33 15.39
C ASN A 29 43.03 3.40 14.10
N LEU A 30 43.36 2.51 13.15
CA LEU A 30 42.50 2.19 12.01
C LEU A 30 41.33 1.34 12.52
N PRO A 31 40.06 1.63 12.16
CA PRO A 31 39.02 0.63 12.32
C PRO A 31 39.11 -0.35 11.16
N GLU A 32 39.43 -1.58 11.56
CA GLU A 32 39.47 -2.80 10.78
C GLU A 32 38.10 -3.10 10.16
N ALA A 33 38.09 -3.34 8.85
CA ALA A 33 36.95 -3.92 8.17
C ALA A 33 36.88 -5.43 8.47
N SER A 34 35.67 -5.89 8.76
CA SER A 34 35.22 -7.29 8.87
C SER A 34 35.35 -7.97 10.25
N GLN A 35 34.25 -8.67 10.58
CA GLN A 35 34.08 -9.69 11.62
C GLN A 35 33.75 -9.19 13.04
N ARG A 36 32.45 -9.13 13.34
CA ARG A 36 31.73 -10.18 14.09
C ARG A 36 30.34 -9.66 14.43
N TYR A 37 29.32 -10.28 13.83
CA TYR A 37 27.99 -10.35 14.43
C TYR A 37 28.14 -11.19 15.70
N ALA A 38 28.51 -10.53 16.80
CA ALA A 38 28.40 -11.10 18.14
C ALA A 38 26.98 -10.80 18.61
N SER A 39 26.23 -11.89 18.72
CA SER A 39 24.99 -12.02 19.45
C SER A 39 25.14 -11.46 20.87
N ASP A 40 24.62 -10.26 21.10
CA ASP A 40 24.15 -9.87 22.43
C ASP A 40 22.63 -9.90 22.40
N THR A 41 22.13 -11.05 22.85
CA THR A 41 20.81 -11.26 23.42
C THR A 41 20.56 -10.22 24.51
N ARG A 42 19.89 -9.14 24.14
CA ARG A 42 18.94 -8.47 25.02
C ARG A 42 17.56 -8.83 24.53
N ASP A 43 16.91 -9.67 25.32
CA ASP A 43 15.48 -9.94 25.29
C ASP A 43 14.69 -8.64 25.45
N ALA A 44 14.59 -7.87 24.37
CA ALA A 44 13.47 -6.97 24.17
C ALA A 44 12.33 -7.86 23.68
N ALA A 45 11.53 -8.35 24.64
CA ALA A 45 10.26 -9.00 24.36
C ALA A 45 9.48 -8.18 23.31
N PRO A 46 8.82 -8.83 22.34
CA PRO A 46 8.04 -8.14 21.34
C PRO A 46 6.94 -7.35 22.08
N SER A 47 7.02 -6.02 21.94
CA SER A 47 6.07 -5.06 22.46
C SER A 47 4.64 -5.51 22.14
N ASP A 48 3.95 -5.98 23.18
CA ASP A 48 2.52 -6.25 23.33
C ASP A 48 1.73 -6.60 22.07
N SER A 49 1.49 -7.91 21.97
CA SER A 49 0.38 -8.54 21.27
C SER A 49 -0.88 -7.68 21.31
N ALA A 50 -1.48 -7.44 20.14
CA ALA A 50 -2.87 -7.07 19.97
C ALA A 50 -3.72 -7.64 21.12
N THR A 51 -4.48 -6.81 21.84
CA THR A 51 -5.30 -7.32 22.93
C THR A 51 -6.18 -8.44 22.34
N PRO A 52 -6.22 -9.66 22.93
CA PRO A 52 -7.02 -10.77 22.39
C PRO A 52 -8.48 -10.37 22.11
N HIS A 53 -8.96 -9.36 22.83
CA HIS A 53 -10.25 -8.72 22.62
C HIS A 53 -10.37 -7.96 21.27
N GLU A 54 -9.40 -7.13 20.88
CA GLU A 54 -9.40 -6.43 19.59
C GLU A 54 -9.38 -7.39 18.41
N LEU A 55 -8.55 -8.44 18.50
CA LEU A 55 -8.48 -9.47 17.47
C LEU A 55 -9.83 -10.19 17.34
N LYS A 56 -10.43 -10.59 18.46
CA LYS A 56 -11.76 -11.22 18.49
C LYS A 56 -12.83 -10.30 17.90
N ALA A 57 -12.83 -9.03 18.26
CA ALA A 57 -13.76 -8.03 17.72
C ALA A 57 -13.59 -7.85 16.21
N GLY A 58 -12.35 -7.77 15.72
CA GLY A 58 -12.04 -7.68 14.29
C GLY A 58 -12.52 -8.91 13.50
N ILE A 59 -12.28 -10.11 14.03
CA ILE A 59 -12.77 -11.37 13.45
C ILE A 59 -14.30 -11.38 13.40
N GLU A 60 -14.99 -10.94 14.45
CA GLU A 60 -16.44 -10.92 14.49
C GLU A 60 -17.05 -9.88 13.53
N ARG A 61 -16.40 -8.72 13.36
CA ARG A 61 -16.76 -7.74 12.32
C ARG A 61 -16.63 -8.34 10.93
N LEU A 62 -15.51 -8.99 10.62
CA LEU A 62 -15.28 -9.62 9.32
C LEU A 62 -16.30 -10.74 9.04
N ARG A 63 -16.60 -11.52 10.07
CA ARG A 63 -17.57 -12.62 10.04
C ARG A 63 -18.99 -12.16 9.73
N THR A 64 -19.40 -11.03 10.29
CA THR A 64 -20.75 -10.46 10.11
C THR A 64 -20.83 -9.40 9.00
N GLY A 65 -19.70 -9.14 8.34
CA GLY A 65 -19.52 -8.12 7.31
C GLY A 65 -20.18 -8.45 5.97
N THR A 66 -20.20 -7.45 5.09
CA THR A 66 -20.61 -7.58 3.69
C THR A 66 -19.48 -8.16 2.85
N TRP A 67 -19.78 -9.19 2.09
CA TRP A 67 -18.84 -9.84 1.18
C TRP A 67 -19.29 -9.65 -0.28
N TRP A 68 -18.33 -9.39 -1.15
CA TRP A 68 -18.54 -9.12 -2.56
C TRP A 68 -17.90 -10.21 -3.41
N GLU A 69 -18.60 -10.70 -4.43
CA GLU A 69 -17.95 -11.45 -5.49
C GLU A 69 -17.20 -10.48 -6.41
N ALA A 70 -15.87 -10.61 -6.45
CA ALA A 70 -15.02 -9.86 -7.35
C ALA A 70 -13.93 -10.78 -7.92
N ASN A 71 -13.88 -10.90 -9.24
CA ASN A 71 -12.94 -11.76 -9.96
C ASN A 71 -13.02 -13.24 -9.52
N ARG A 72 -14.24 -13.78 -9.42
CA ARG A 72 -14.54 -15.17 -8.98
C ARG A 72 -14.06 -15.50 -7.57
N LYS A 73 -13.84 -14.47 -6.74
CA LYS A 73 -13.46 -14.61 -5.34
C LYS A 73 -14.40 -13.79 -4.48
N ILE A 74 -14.64 -14.25 -3.27
CA ILE A 74 -15.50 -13.57 -2.30
C ILE A 74 -14.59 -12.75 -1.39
N ARG A 75 -14.81 -11.44 -1.33
CA ARG A 75 -13.90 -10.47 -0.70
C ARG A 75 -14.66 -9.55 0.26
N PRO A 76 -14.13 -9.26 1.45
CA PRO A 76 -14.76 -8.32 2.37
C PRO A 76 -14.52 -6.88 1.89
N GLU A 77 -15.29 -5.95 2.43
CA GLU A 77 -14.99 -4.52 2.24
C GLU A 77 -13.75 -4.11 3.04
N LEU A 78 -12.98 -3.16 2.51
CA LEU A 78 -11.77 -2.64 3.15
C LEU A 78 -12.01 -2.20 4.62
N ALA A 79 -13.07 -1.43 4.86
CA ALA A 79 -13.36 -0.90 6.20
C ALA A 79 -13.74 -1.98 7.22
N GLN A 80 -14.22 -3.14 6.77
CA GLN A 80 -14.54 -4.25 7.68
C GLN A 80 -13.29 -4.95 8.20
N VAL A 81 -12.23 -4.93 7.39
CA VAL A 81 -10.93 -5.50 7.74
C VAL A 81 -10.19 -4.53 8.65
N GLY A 82 -10.15 -3.23 8.33
CA GLY A 82 -9.68 -2.18 9.25
C GLY A 82 -8.43 -2.57 10.04
N ASP A 83 -8.50 -2.53 11.36
CA ASP A 83 -7.39 -2.87 12.27
C ASP A 83 -6.87 -4.29 12.10
N LEU A 84 -7.72 -5.23 11.68
CA LEU A 84 -7.37 -6.66 11.52
C LEU A 84 -6.18 -6.84 10.56
N MET A 85 -5.99 -5.94 9.59
CA MET A 85 -4.84 -5.97 8.69
C MET A 85 -3.49 -5.69 9.36
N PHE A 86 -3.52 -5.15 10.58
CA PHE A 86 -2.36 -4.86 11.41
C PHE A 86 -2.24 -5.76 12.64
N LEU A 87 -3.34 -6.35 13.11
CA LEU A 87 -3.32 -7.32 14.22
C LEU A 87 -2.82 -8.71 13.77
N LEU A 88 -2.92 -8.99 12.47
CA LEU A 88 -2.54 -10.26 11.88
C LEU A 88 -1.16 -10.16 11.20
N PRO A 89 -0.29 -11.19 11.34
CA PRO A 89 0.97 -11.22 10.62
C PRO A 89 0.71 -11.30 9.11
N LEU A 90 1.53 -10.59 8.33
CA LEU A 90 1.47 -10.61 6.87
C LEU A 90 2.06 -11.87 6.27
N ALA A 91 3.08 -12.45 6.90
CA ALA A 91 3.64 -13.73 6.52
C ALA A 91 3.16 -14.78 7.52
N ASP A 92 2.15 -15.54 7.13
CA ASP A 92 1.72 -16.71 7.90
C ASP A 92 2.36 -17.95 7.27
N ARG A 93 3.23 -18.63 8.03
CA ARG A 93 3.93 -19.83 7.54
C ARG A 93 2.98 -20.98 7.23
N GLN A 94 1.75 -20.93 7.75
CA GLN A 94 0.74 -21.97 7.56
C GLN A 94 -0.19 -21.67 6.38
N LEU A 95 -0.15 -20.46 5.80
CA LEU A 95 -0.99 -20.06 4.68
C LEU A 95 -0.12 -19.72 3.47
N GLU A 96 -0.30 -20.46 2.37
CA GLU A 96 0.37 -20.10 1.12
C GLU A 96 -0.23 -18.79 0.58
N PRO A 97 0.59 -17.76 0.33
CA PRO A 97 0.11 -16.54 -0.30
C PRO A 97 -0.33 -16.84 -1.75
N SER A 98 -1.34 -16.14 -2.24
CA SER A 98 -1.74 -16.27 -3.64
C SER A 98 -0.62 -15.79 -4.58
N SER A 99 -0.54 -16.35 -5.79
CA SER A 99 0.48 -15.97 -6.78
C SER A 99 0.47 -14.47 -7.12
N ASP A 100 -0.72 -13.84 -7.15
CA ASP A 100 -0.85 -12.38 -7.30
C ASP A 100 -0.24 -11.62 -6.12
N ALA A 101 -0.47 -12.09 -4.89
CA ALA A 101 0.09 -11.49 -3.69
C ALA A 101 1.62 -11.58 -3.67
N ILE A 102 2.18 -12.74 -4.04
CA ILE A 102 3.64 -12.94 -4.20
C ILE A 102 4.20 -11.94 -5.22
N GLY A 103 3.55 -11.82 -6.39
CA GLY A 103 3.96 -10.89 -7.44
C GLY A 103 3.96 -9.42 -6.99
N ARG A 104 2.99 -9.00 -6.18
CA ARG A 104 2.92 -7.63 -5.63
C ARG A 104 4.05 -7.35 -4.64
N VAL A 105 4.31 -8.29 -3.71
CA VAL A 105 5.42 -8.17 -2.76
C VAL A 105 6.76 -8.11 -3.49
N GLN A 106 6.94 -8.94 -4.53
CA GLN A 106 8.16 -8.93 -5.33
C GLN A 106 8.38 -7.60 -6.05
N ARG A 107 7.33 -7.05 -6.69
CA ARG A 107 7.40 -5.72 -7.34
C ARG A 107 7.71 -4.60 -6.35
N LEU A 108 7.14 -4.65 -5.13
CA LEU A 108 7.47 -3.69 -4.08
C LEU A 108 8.93 -3.80 -3.64
N ARG A 109 9.46 -5.02 -3.46
CA ARG A 109 10.87 -5.26 -3.13
C ARG A 109 11.80 -4.78 -4.25
N GLU A 110 11.40 -4.91 -5.51
CA GLU A 110 12.11 -4.34 -6.66
C GLU A 110 12.16 -2.81 -6.60
N ALA A 111 11.03 -2.16 -6.34
CA ALA A 111 10.98 -0.71 -6.16
C ALA A 111 11.86 -0.25 -4.98
N LEU A 112 11.84 -0.96 -3.85
CA LEU A 112 12.71 -0.70 -2.70
C LEU A 112 14.19 -0.85 -3.07
N ARG A 113 14.58 -1.92 -3.78
CA ARG A 113 15.96 -2.08 -4.25
C ARG A 113 16.36 -0.94 -5.19
N GLY A 114 15.48 -0.56 -6.12
CA GLY A 114 15.70 0.58 -7.01
C GLY A 114 15.91 1.89 -6.26
N HIS A 115 15.12 2.13 -5.21
CA HIS A 115 15.24 3.29 -4.33
C HIS A 115 16.59 3.32 -3.59
N LEU A 116 17.00 2.19 -3.01
CA LEU A 116 18.29 2.07 -2.33
C LEU A 116 19.49 2.26 -3.27
N MET A 117 19.35 1.87 -4.54
CA MET A 117 20.38 2.08 -5.56
C MET A 117 20.43 3.52 -6.06
N ARG A 118 19.28 4.21 -6.09
CA ARG A 118 19.16 5.57 -6.61
C ARG A 118 18.00 6.30 -5.95
N GLU A 119 18.33 7.17 -5.00
CA GLU A 119 17.37 8.12 -4.44
C GLU A 119 17.10 9.29 -5.42
N PRO A 120 15.88 9.84 -5.47
CA PRO A 120 15.62 11.07 -6.21
C PRO A 120 16.37 12.25 -5.58
N ALA A 121 16.73 13.23 -6.42
CA ALA A 121 17.30 14.49 -5.93
C ALA A 121 16.33 15.17 -4.94
N GLY A 122 16.85 15.62 -3.79
CA GLY A 122 16.05 16.26 -2.75
C GLY A 122 15.28 15.30 -1.83
N TRP A 123 15.38 13.96 -2.02
CA TRP A 123 14.68 12.98 -1.18
C TRP A 123 15.01 13.12 0.31
N THR A 124 16.30 13.20 0.66
CA THR A 124 16.76 13.37 2.05
C THR A 124 16.13 14.59 2.72
N ARG A 125 15.87 15.66 1.95
CA ARG A 125 15.19 16.86 2.45
C ARG A 125 13.72 16.59 2.76
N LEU A 126 12.99 15.89 1.89
CA LEU A 126 11.61 15.48 2.18
C LEU A 126 11.55 14.60 3.44
N VAL A 127 12.45 13.61 3.54
CA VAL A 127 12.55 12.72 4.71
C VAL A 127 12.81 13.54 5.98
N ALA A 128 13.75 14.49 5.94
CA ALA A 128 14.05 15.35 7.08
C ALA A 128 12.85 16.22 7.49
N GLN A 129 12.09 16.74 6.52
CA GLN A 129 10.90 17.55 6.79
C GLN A 129 9.76 16.72 7.40
N VAL A 130 9.52 15.50 6.91
CA VAL A 130 8.53 14.58 7.52
C VAL A 130 8.96 14.18 8.93
N ARG A 131 10.24 13.89 9.17
CA ARG A 131 10.78 13.63 10.51
C ARG A 131 10.61 14.82 11.45
N ALA A 132 10.88 16.02 10.97
CA ALA A 132 10.73 17.24 11.76
C ALA A 132 9.26 17.48 12.13
N GLU A 133 8.33 17.29 11.19
CA GLU A 133 6.90 17.41 11.46
C GLU A 133 6.41 16.35 12.45
N ARG A 134 6.93 15.12 12.34
CA ARG A 134 6.65 14.04 13.30
C ARG A 134 7.10 14.42 14.71
N ALA A 135 8.30 14.96 14.86
CA ALA A 135 8.82 15.39 16.16
C ALA A 135 8.04 16.58 16.73
N LYS A 136 7.54 17.47 15.87
CA LYS A 136 6.84 18.70 16.25
C LYS A 136 5.37 18.46 16.62
N ALA A 137 4.64 17.69 15.80
CA ALA A 137 3.17 17.59 15.86
C ALA A 137 2.66 16.13 15.84
N GLY A 138 3.56 15.16 15.90
CA GLY A 138 3.23 13.74 15.99
C GLY A 138 3.01 13.03 14.65
N ASP A 139 2.80 11.73 14.74
CA ASP A 139 2.69 10.82 13.60
C ASP A 139 1.58 11.22 12.62
N ALA A 140 0.42 11.66 13.12
CA ALA A 140 -0.70 12.07 12.26
C ALA A 140 -0.33 13.25 11.35
N SER A 141 0.30 14.30 11.89
CA SER A 141 0.71 15.46 11.09
C SER A 141 1.76 15.07 10.04
N ALA A 142 2.73 14.24 10.42
CA ALA A 142 3.74 13.75 9.50
C ALA A 142 3.17 12.88 8.36
N VAL A 143 2.17 12.06 8.65
CA VAL A 143 1.45 11.26 7.65
C VAL A 143 0.68 12.15 6.68
N LEU A 144 -0.03 13.18 7.17
CA LEU A 144 -0.71 14.16 6.32
C LEU A 144 0.30 14.89 5.42
N LEU A 145 1.45 15.31 5.97
CA LEU A 145 2.49 15.99 5.20
C LEU A 145 3.08 15.09 4.12
N ALA A 146 3.42 13.83 4.44
CA ALA A 146 3.95 12.87 3.47
C ALA A 146 2.96 12.59 2.34
N ASP A 147 1.67 12.45 2.68
CA ASP A 147 0.61 12.26 1.70
C ASP A 147 0.49 13.44 0.74
N ALA A 148 0.42 14.66 1.29
CA ALA A 148 0.33 15.90 0.52
C ALA A 148 1.56 16.12 -0.38
N LEU A 149 2.78 15.88 0.14
CA LEU A 149 4.02 16.04 -0.62
C LEU A 149 4.04 15.13 -1.85
N ILE A 150 3.63 13.87 -1.71
CA ILE A 150 3.64 12.93 -2.83
C ILE A 150 2.49 13.20 -3.81
N ASN A 151 1.35 13.73 -3.34
CA ASN A 151 0.23 14.11 -4.19
C ASN A 151 0.50 15.32 -5.09
N GLU A 152 1.60 16.04 -4.87
CA GLU A 152 2.08 17.09 -5.79
C GLU A 152 2.71 16.54 -7.08
N VAL A 153 2.81 15.22 -7.24
CA VAL A 153 3.14 14.60 -8.53
C VAL A 153 1.86 14.36 -9.32
N ARG A 154 1.84 14.67 -10.62
CA ARG A 154 0.67 14.44 -11.47
C ARG A 154 0.38 12.94 -11.65
N TYR A 155 -0.89 12.55 -11.63
CA TYR A 155 -1.30 11.19 -12.00
C TYR A 155 -1.14 10.97 -13.51
N ARG A 156 -0.52 9.85 -13.91
CA ARG A 156 -0.27 9.50 -15.32
C ARG A 156 -0.56 8.01 -15.59
N ASP A 157 -1.56 7.75 -16.43
CA ASP A 157 -1.87 6.40 -16.93
C ASP A 157 -0.78 5.82 -17.84
N GLY A 158 -0.90 4.53 -18.18
CA GLY A 158 -0.03 3.87 -19.15
C GLY A 158 1.34 3.46 -18.60
N THR A 159 1.44 3.16 -17.31
CA THR A 159 2.66 2.58 -16.73
C THR A 159 2.83 1.10 -17.14
N ASP A 160 4.07 0.62 -17.12
CA ASP A 160 4.46 -0.73 -17.59
C ASP A 160 4.04 -1.90 -16.68
N GLY A 161 3.13 -1.66 -15.72
CA GLY A 161 2.71 -2.67 -14.74
C GLY A 161 3.67 -2.86 -13.55
N SER A 162 4.94 -2.43 -13.63
CA SER A 162 5.88 -2.47 -12.50
C SER A 162 5.51 -1.48 -11.39
N TYR A 163 6.18 -1.57 -10.24
CA TYR A 163 6.07 -0.58 -9.16
C TYR A 163 7.27 0.36 -9.26
N TYR A 164 7.03 1.66 -9.38
CA TYR A 164 8.12 2.61 -9.59
C TYR A 164 8.84 2.93 -8.27
N ALA A 165 10.17 2.86 -8.29
CA ALA A 165 10.98 3.50 -7.27
C ALA A 165 10.79 5.03 -7.30
N PRO A 166 10.95 5.76 -6.18
CA PRO A 166 10.72 7.21 -6.12
C PRO A 166 11.48 8.02 -7.17
N ALA A 167 12.73 7.63 -7.50
CA ALA A 167 13.50 8.29 -8.55
C ALA A 167 12.82 8.21 -9.93
N ARG A 168 12.25 7.05 -10.28
CA ARG A 168 11.50 6.87 -11.52
C ARG A 168 10.16 7.60 -11.44
N PHE A 169 9.45 7.45 -10.33
CA PHE A 169 8.16 8.10 -10.10
C PHE A 169 8.25 9.63 -10.20
N PHE A 170 9.29 10.27 -9.67
CA PHE A 170 9.47 11.72 -9.80
C PHE A 170 9.86 12.13 -11.22
N ALA A 171 10.59 11.30 -11.97
CA ALA A 171 10.94 11.62 -13.36
C ALA A 171 9.76 11.43 -14.31
N GLU A 172 8.98 10.38 -14.11
CA GLU A 172 7.97 9.92 -15.06
C GLU A 172 6.54 10.20 -14.62
N SER A 173 6.28 10.53 -13.36
CA SER A 173 4.96 10.34 -12.74
C SER A 173 4.56 8.85 -12.66
N GLY A 174 3.32 8.55 -12.27
CA GLY A 174 2.84 7.17 -12.18
C GLY A 174 1.33 7.08 -11.93
N VAL A 175 0.87 5.86 -11.65
CA VAL A 175 -0.53 5.55 -11.29
C VAL A 175 -0.65 5.25 -9.80
N CYS A 176 -1.86 4.94 -9.31
CA CYS A 176 -2.17 4.76 -7.89
C CYS A 176 -1.15 3.93 -7.09
N LYS A 177 -0.68 2.80 -7.63
CA LYS A 177 0.34 1.95 -7.01
C LYS A 177 1.68 2.65 -6.79
N ASP A 178 2.08 3.54 -7.70
CA ASP A 178 3.37 4.23 -7.65
C ASP A 178 3.33 5.36 -6.60
N PHE A 179 2.19 6.05 -6.46
CA PHE A 179 1.94 6.97 -5.34
C PHE A 179 1.99 6.24 -4.01
N ALA A 180 1.33 5.09 -3.90
CA ALA A 180 1.35 4.29 -2.67
C ALA A 180 2.77 3.85 -2.29
N VAL A 181 3.58 3.44 -3.27
CA VAL A 181 4.99 3.07 -3.08
C VAL A 181 5.84 4.27 -2.65
N ALA A 182 5.67 5.43 -3.28
CA ALA A 182 6.43 6.63 -2.92
C ALA A 182 6.09 7.11 -1.50
N LYS A 183 4.81 7.09 -1.11
CA LYS A 183 4.38 7.40 0.27
C LYS A 183 4.91 6.39 1.27
N TYR A 184 4.86 5.10 0.92
CA TYR A 184 5.37 4.01 1.73
C TYR A 184 6.86 4.23 2.05
N LEU A 185 7.67 4.48 1.02
CA LEU A 185 9.11 4.69 1.18
C LEU A 185 9.43 6.00 1.90
N LEU A 186 8.68 7.08 1.65
CA LEU A 186 8.89 8.35 2.36
C LEU A 186 8.65 8.20 3.87
N LEU A 187 7.56 7.54 4.27
CA LEU A 187 7.25 7.29 5.68
C LEU A 187 8.22 6.31 6.32
N ARG A 188 8.56 5.22 5.62
CA ARG A 188 9.57 4.24 6.08
C ARG A 188 10.92 4.90 6.34
N ASP A 189 11.41 5.70 5.37
CA ASP A 189 12.68 6.42 5.53
C ASP A 189 12.57 7.53 6.59
N ALA A 190 11.38 8.09 6.83
CA ALA A 190 11.11 8.99 7.95
C ALA A 190 11.05 8.28 9.32
N GLY A 191 11.24 6.96 9.37
CA GLY A 191 11.33 6.18 10.60
C GLY A 191 10.00 5.68 11.15
N PHE A 192 8.97 5.56 10.30
CA PHE A 192 7.76 4.83 10.65
C PHE A 192 8.04 3.32 10.61
N ASP A 193 7.54 2.59 11.60
CA ASP A 193 7.69 1.14 11.64
C ASP A 193 6.98 0.48 10.46
N ILE A 194 7.65 -0.47 9.82
CA ILE A 194 7.11 -1.25 8.69
C ILE A 194 5.79 -1.95 9.08
N GLU A 195 5.64 -2.33 10.35
CA GLU A 195 4.43 -2.95 10.89
C GLU A 195 3.21 -2.03 10.87
N ARG A 196 3.41 -0.71 10.78
CA ARG A 196 2.35 0.30 10.70
C ARG A 196 1.97 0.68 9.27
N LEU A 197 2.69 0.16 8.27
CA LEU A 197 2.52 0.52 6.88
C LEU A 197 2.01 -0.68 6.07
N ARG A 198 0.87 -0.51 5.41
CA ARG A 198 0.23 -1.56 4.61
C ARG A 198 -0.17 -1.01 3.25
N LEU A 199 0.43 -1.52 2.18
CA LEU A 199 -0.16 -1.34 0.87
C LEU A 199 -1.39 -2.24 0.76
N VAL A 200 -2.45 -1.69 0.18
CA VAL A 200 -3.74 -2.35 0.07
C VAL A 200 -4.13 -2.37 -1.39
N SER A 201 -4.26 -3.56 -1.96
CA SER A 201 -4.81 -3.75 -3.28
C SER A 201 -6.32 -4.01 -3.20
N LEU A 202 -7.07 -3.20 -3.91
CA LEU A 202 -8.52 -3.23 -3.98
C LEU A 202 -8.95 -3.77 -5.33
N ALA A 203 -9.93 -4.66 -5.30
CA ALA A 203 -10.51 -5.24 -6.50
C ALA A 203 -11.47 -4.25 -7.17
N PRO A 204 -11.68 -4.40 -8.49
CA PRO A 204 -12.85 -3.87 -9.15
C PRO A 204 -14.12 -4.31 -8.43
N ARG A 205 -15.07 -3.38 -8.25
CA ARG A 205 -16.36 -3.71 -7.63
C ARG A 205 -17.25 -4.54 -8.56
N TYR A 206 -17.04 -4.45 -9.87
CA TYR A 206 -17.82 -5.14 -10.88
C TYR A 206 -16.90 -5.95 -11.80
N ASN A 207 -17.29 -7.19 -12.13
CA ASN A 207 -16.48 -8.12 -12.95
C ASN A 207 -16.14 -7.60 -14.36
N ASN A 208 -16.76 -6.51 -14.83
CA ASN A 208 -16.58 -5.95 -16.17
C ASN A 208 -15.74 -4.65 -16.20
N THR A 209 -15.08 -4.29 -15.10
CA THR A 209 -14.16 -3.13 -15.05
C THR A 209 -12.76 -3.60 -14.65
N PRO A 210 -12.06 -4.39 -15.50
CA PRO A 210 -10.71 -4.89 -15.20
C PRO A 210 -9.69 -3.77 -14.95
N ASP A 211 -9.95 -2.56 -15.44
CA ASP A 211 -9.09 -1.39 -15.26
C ASP A 211 -9.30 -0.68 -13.90
N ASP A 212 -10.22 -1.17 -13.06
CA ASP A 212 -10.55 -0.57 -11.75
C ASP A 212 -9.83 -1.30 -10.59
N TRP A 213 -8.62 -1.80 -10.82
CA TRP A 213 -7.76 -2.19 -9.70
C TRP A 213 -7.13 -0.95 -9.10
N HIS A 214 -7.17 -0.86 -7.77
CA HIS A 214 -6.65 0.31 -7.07
C HIS A 214 -5.67 -0.11 -5.98
N VAL A 215 -4.64 0.69 -5.76
CA VAL A 215 -3.65 0.47 -4.71
C VAL A 215 -3.49 1.74 -3.92
N ILE A 216 -3.68 1.64 -2.61
CA ILE A 216 -3.48 2.73 -1.65
C ILE A 216 -2.50 2.30 -0.57
N LEU A 217 -2.04 3.28 0.22
CA LEU A 217 -1.33 3.03 1.46
C LEU A 217 -2.30 3.20 2.63
N VAL A 218 -2.29 2.29 3.59
CA VAL A 218 -3.01 2.41 4.86
C VAL A 218 -1.97 2.44 5.99
N VAL A 219 -2.09 3.42 6.87
CA VAL A 219 -1.12 3.69 7.94
C VAL A 219 -1.80 3.63 9.30
N ARG A 220 -1.26 2.80 10.21
CA ARG A 220 -1.66 2.79 11.62
C ARG A 220 -0.86 3.82 12.40
N ILE A 221 -1.54 4.73 13.08
CA ILE A 221 -0.93 5.75 13.94
C ILE A 221 -1.22 5.40 15.40
N ASP A 222 -0.22 5.49 16.27
CA ASP A 222 -0.43 5.25 17.70
C ASP A 222 -1.36 6.29 18.31
N GLY A 223 -2.27 5.83 19.17
CA GLY A 223 -3.25 6.70 19.83
C GLY A 223 -4.36 7.21 18.89
N ALA A 224 -4.29 6.93 17.58
CA ALA A 224 -5.41 7.13 16.66
C ALA A 224 -6.31 5.87 16.69
N GLY A 225 -7.62 6.08 16.86
CA GLY A 225 -8.57 4.97 16.96
C GLY A 225 -8.76 4.16 15.67
N GLU A 226 -8.53 4.76 14.50
CA GLU A 226 -8.71 4.12 13.19
C GLU A 226 -7.50 4.41 12.29
N PRO A 227 -7.00 3.44 11.49
CA PRO A 227 -5.94 3.70 10.51
C PRO A 227 -6.35 4.75 9.46
N LEU A 228 -5.36 5.45 8.92
CA LEU A 228 -5.55 6.42 7.83
C LEU A 228 -5.34 5.76 6.48
N ALA A 229 -6.23 6.04 5.53
CA ALA A 229 -6.09 5.71 4.12
C ALA A 229 -5.45 6.88 3.37
N LEU A 230 -4.34 6.62 2.69
CA LEU A 230 -3.57 7.57 1.88
C LEU A 230 -3.74 7.18 0.41
N ASP A 231 -4.49 7.99 -0.32
CA ASP A 231 -4.91 7.71 -1.70
C ASP A 231 -4.17 8.59 -2.71
N SER A 232 -4.04 8.14 -3.96
CA SER A 232 -3.53 8.97 -5.05
C SER A 232 -4.58 10.01 -5.50
N PRO A 233 -4.17 11.14 -6.11
CA PRO A 233 -5.11 12.02 -6.80
C PRO A 233 -5.89 11.26 -7.86
N SER A 234 -7.13 11.68 -8.12
CA SER A 234 -7.92 11.13 -9.22
C SER A 234 -7.19 11.37 -10.55
N PRO A 235 -7.24 10.42 -11.51
CA PRO A 235 -6.74 10.67 -12.85
C PRO A 235 -7.41 11.92 -13.43
N PRO A 236 -6.68 12.80 -14.14
CA PRO A 236 -7.28 13.93 -14.83
C PRO A 236 -8.38 13.38 -15.74
N GLY A 237 -9.62 13.77 -15.45
CA GLY A 237 -10.79 13.01 -15.89
C GLY A 237 -10.84 12.77 -17.40
N ALA A 238 -11.50 11.67 -17.76
CA ALA A 238 -12.13 11.42 -19.04
C ALA A 238 -13.13 12.55 -19.40
N LYS A 239 -12.63 13.77 -19.58
CA LYS A 239 -13.35 14.87 -20.22
C LYS A 239 -13.66 14.43 -21.64
N ARG A 240 -14.91 14.60 -22.07
CA ARG A 240 -15.33 14.44 -23.47
C ARG A 240 -14.31 15.13 -24.38
N ALA A 241 -14.00 14.47 -25.50
CA ALA A 241 -12.94 14.74 -26.47
C ALA A 241 -12.87 16.14 -27.12
N ALA A 242 -13.47 17.18 -26.54
CA ALA A 242 -13.53 18.53 -27.10
C ALA A 242 -12.44 19.49 -26.60
N ASP A 243 -11.71 19.17 -25.52
CA ASP A 243 -10.70 20.09 -24.94
C ASP A 243 -9.25 19.68 -25.28
N SER A 244 -9.04 18.68 -26.13
CA SER A 244 -7.79 17.94 -26.34
C SER A 244 -6.62 18.71 -26.98
N ALA A 245 -6.78 19.98 -27.33
CA ALA A 245 -5.79 20.69 -28.15
C ALA A 245 -4.67 21.39 -27.36
N ASN A 246 -4.72 21.44 -26.02
CA ASN A 246 -3.79 22.27 -25.23
C ASN A 246 -3.03 21.57 -24.10
N GLU A 247 -3.21 20.26 -23.89
CA GLU A 247 -2.53 19.52 -22.79
C GLU A 247 -1.22 18.83 -23.18
N ALA A 248 -0.85 18.81 -24.46
CA ALA A 248 0.33 18.09 -24.97
C ALA A 248 1.70 18.68 -24.55
N SER A 249 1.71 19.68 -23.66
CA SER A 249 2.93 20.35 -23.17
C SER A 249 2.99 20.49 -21.64
N ALA A 250 2.13 19.79 -20.90
CA ALA A 250 2.19 19.78 -19.43
C ALA A 250 3.29 18.79 -18.98
N SER A 251 4.36 19.31 -18.37
CA SER A 251 5.55 18.55 -17.96
C SER A 251 5.19 17.32 -17.11
N SER A 252 5.71 16.15 -17.46
CA SER A 252 5.75 15.00 -16.56
C SER A 252 6.62 15.30 -15.34
N GLY A 253 6.24 14.79 -14.17
CA GLY A 253 7.04 14.92 -12.94
C GLY A 253 6.39 15.75 -11.82
N PRO A 254 7.20 16.31 -10.90
CA PRO A 254 6.73 17.04 -9.72
C PRO A 254 6.08 18.38 -10.11
N SER A 255 5.13 18.85 -9.31
CA SER A 255 4.64 20.23 -9.43
C SER A 255 5.77 21.25 -9.24
N ALA A 256 5.51 22.51 -9.64
CA ALA A 256 6.43 23.61 -9.37
C ALA A 256 6.67 23.80 -7.87
N LEU A 257 5.64 23.60 -7.05
CA LEU A 257 5.72 23.68 -5.59
C LEU A 257 6.62 22.58 -5.03
N LEU A 258 6.38 21.31 -5.40
CA LEU A 258 7.23 20.21 -4.96
C LEU A 258 8.67 20.38 -5.46
N SER A 259 8.87 20.87 -6.68
CA SER A 259 10.21 21.19 -7.21
C SER A 259 10.92 22.28 -6.41
N ALA A 260 10.18 23.30 -5.93
CA ALA A 260 10.72 24.34 -5.06
C ALA A 260 11.09 23.80 -3.67
N ILE A 261 10.25 22.93 -3.09
CA ILE A 261 10.51 22.25 -1.81
C ILE A 261 11.74 21.34 -1.92
N LEU A 262 11.80 20.52 -2.97
CA LEU A 262 12.94 19.64 -3.27
C LEU A 262 14.24 20.43 -3.44
N ALA A 263 14.17 21.64 -3.98
CA ALA A 263 15.30 22.56 -4.09
C ALA A 263 15.59 23.37 -2.81
N GLY A 264 14.72 23.32 -1.80
CA GLY A 264 14.87 24.03 -0.53
C GLY A 264 14.51 25.51 -0.61
N ARG A 265 13.75 25.91 -1.64
CA ARG A 265 13.26 27.28 -1.83
C ARG A 265 11.93 27.55 -1.11
N GLU A 266 11.18 26.50 -0.81
CA GLU A 266 9.88 26.57 -0.13
C GLU A 266 9.84 25.57 1.04
N PRO A 267 9.11 25.86 2.13
CA PRO A 267 8.89 24.92 3.21
C PRO A 267 7.90 23.81 2.79
N ALA A 268 8.04 22.62 3.36
CA ALA A 268 7.19 21.48 3.02
C ALA A 268 5.71 21.70 3.36
N ASP A 269 5.42 22.36 4.48
CA ASP A 269 4.06 22.60 4.95
C ASP A 269 3.22 23.47 3.99
N ALA A 270 3.85 24.12 3.01
CA ALA A 270 3.15 24.78 1.92
C ALA A 270 2.20 23.83 1.17
N VAL A 271 2.55 22.54 1.03
CA VAL A 271 1.68 21.56 0.34
C VAL A 271 0.38 21.26 1.08
N LEU A 272 0.32 21.52 2.39
CA LEU A 272 -0.91 21.31 3.18
C LEU A 272 -2.03 22.27 2.77
N ARG A 273 -1.68 23.37 2.09
CA ARG A 273 -2.63 24.37 1.55
C ARG A 273 -2.78 24.27 0.04
N ALA A 274 -2.04 23.39 -0.62
CA ALA A 274 -2.10 23.23 -2.07
C ALA A 274 -3.43 22.57 -2.48
N PRO A 275 -3.93 22.81 -3.70
CA PRO A 275 -5.15 22.18 -4.19
C PRO A 275 -5.10 20.65 -4.22
N ALA A 276 -3.91 20.06 -4.36
CA ALA A 276 -3.75 18.61 -4.29
C ALA A 276 -4.00 18.08 -2.88
N GLY A 277 -3.61 18.85 -1.86
CA GLY A 277 -3.83 18.63 -0.43
C GLY A 277 -3.39 17.25 0.10
N PRO A 278 -3.49 17.02 1.41
CA PRO A 278 -3.57 15.66 1.90
C PRO A 278 -4.94 15.07 1.52
N LEU A 279 -4.91 13.91 0.88
CA LEU A 279 -6.06 13.04 0.64
C LEU A 279 -6.21 11.97 1.74
N ALA A 280 -5.29 11.99 2.71
CA ALA A 280 -5.32 11.16 3.90
C ALA A 280 -6.60 11.38 4.73
N THR A 281 -7.29 10.28 5.05
CA THR A 281 -8.56 10.29 5.80
C THR A 281 -8.70 9.01 6.63
N PRO A 282 -9.46 8.99 7.74
CA PRO A 282 -9.79 7.75 8.44
C PRO A 282 -10.37 6.70 7.46
N LEU A 283 -9.92 5.44 7.58
CA LEU A 283 -10.19 4.39 6.60
C LEU A 283 -11.69 4.24 6.27
N SER A 284 -12.56 4.27 7.27
CA SER A 284 -14.02 4.17 7.17
C SER A 284 -14.66 5.32 6.40
N ARG A 285 -14.00 6.48 6.37
CA ARG A 285 -14.43 7.69 5.66
C ARG A 285 -13.77 7.84 4.29
N SER A 286 -12.83 6.96 3.95
CA SER A 286 -12.21 6.97 2.63
C SER A 286 -13.23 6.60 1.54
N GLY A 287 -13.07 7.19 0.35
CA GLY A 287 -13.83 6.76 -0.84
C GLY A 287 -13.61 5.29 -1.20
N GLN A 288 -12.57 4.67 -0.65
CA GLN A 288 -12.18 3.28 -0.88
C GLN A 288 -12.74 2.31 0.18
N ALA A 289 -13.35 2.82 1.26
CA ALA A 289 -13.80 2.05 2.43
C ALA A 289 -14.67 0.84 2.08
N ARG A 290 -15.54 1.00 1.07
CA ARG A 290 -16.52 -0.01 0.65
C ARG A 290 -16.04 -0.89 -0.50
N ARG A 291 -14.79 -0.75 -0.93
CA ARG A 291 -14.27 -1.54 -2.06
C ARG A 291 -13.86 -2.93 -1.60
N PRO A 292 -14.02 -3.96 -2.46
CA PRO A 292 -13.60 -5.31 -2.12
C PRO A 292 -12.08 -5.37 -1.95
N LEU A 293 -11.63 -5.82 -0.78
CA LEU A 293 -10.22 -6.01 -0.48
C LEU A 293 -9.69 -7.26 -1.18
N ALA A 294 -8.64 -7.11 -1.98
CA ALA A 294 -7.94 -8.25 -2.56
C ALA A 294 -6.82 -8.75 -1.64
N THR A 295 -5.86 -7.88 -1.37
CA THR A 295 -4.61 -8.24 -0.70
C THR A 295 -4.09 -7.05 0.08
N VAL A 296 -3.59 -7.32 1.29
CA VAL A 296 -2.80 -6.39 2.10
C VAL A 296 -1.36 -6.86 2.08
N PHE A 297 -0.39 -5.97 1.89
CA PHE A 297 1.01 -6.36 1.78
C PHE A 297 1.99 -5.24 2.16
N ASN A 298 3.23 -5.64 2.42
CA ASN A 298 4.41 -4.78 2.48
C ASN A 298 5.64 -5.59 2.02
N GLU A 299 6.85 -5.12 2.27
CA GLU A 299 8.09 -5.82 1.90
C GLU A 299 8.34 -7.11 2.72
N LEU A 300 7.67 -7.29 3.86
CA LEU A 300 7.79 -8.50 4.68
C LEU A 300 6.88 -9.63 4.17
N GLY A 301 5.73 -9.31 3.61
CA GLY A 301 4.81 -10.32 3.10
C GLY A 301 3.44 -9.78 2.71
N SER A 302 2.47 -10.67 2.60
CA SER A 302 1.13 -10.35 2.15
C SER A 302 0.07 -11.26 2.77
N ARG A 303 -1.07 -10.68 3.14
CA ARG A 303 -2.24 -11.40 3.61
C ARG A 303 -3.44 -11.11 2.71
N SER A 304 -4.16 -12.16 2.35
CA SER A 304 -5.47 -12.02 1.72
C SER A 304 -6.58 -12.38 2.70
N PHE A 305 -7.72 -11.73 2.54
CA PHE A 305 -8.95 -12.01 3.29
C PHE A 305 -10.01 -12.63 2.37
N GLU A 306 -9.61 -13.07 1.17
CA GLU A 306 -10.50 -13.64 0.18
C GLU A 306 -10.89 -15.09 0.49
N ARG A 307 -12.08 -15.49 0.04
CA ARG A 307 -12.56 -16.88 0.06
C ARG A 307 -12.81 -17.33 -1.38
N ALA A 308 -12.64 -18.62 -1.62
CA ALA A 308 -13.09 -19.21 -2.88
C ALA A 308 -14.59 -18.95 -3.05
N ALA A 309 -14.98 -18.44 -4.22
CA ALA A 309 -16.40 -18.42 -4.55
C ALA A 309 -16.90 -19.87 -4.65
N PRO A 310 -18.11 -20.18 -4.15
CA PRO A 310 -18.72 -21.48 -4.35
C PRO A 310 -18.62 -21.83 -5.84
N GLY A 311 -18.12 -23.02 -6.15
CA GLY A 311 -17.99 -23.46 -7.54
C GLY A 311 -19.37 -23.44 -8.19
N ALA A 312 -19.48 -22.86 -9.38
CA ALA A 312 -20.64 -23.14 -10.21
C ALA A 312 -20.68 -24.67 -10.41
N PRO A 313 -21.80 -25.36 -10.06
CA PRO A 313 -21.89 -26.79 -10.29
C PRO A 313 -21.56 -27.04 -11.76
N ARG A 314 -20.54 -27.88 -11.97
CA ARG A 314 -20.06 -28.27 -13.30
C ARG A 314 -21.31 -28.63 -14.10
N ARG A 315 -21.66 -27.80 -15.08
CA ARG A 315 -22.83 -28.02 -15.93
C ARG A 315 -22.64 -29.40 -16.54
N ALA A 316 -23.38 -30.40 -16.04
CA ALA A 316 -23.55 -31.63 -16.77
C ALA A 316 -24.08 -31.21 -18.14
N SER A 317 -23.36 -31.56 -19.19
CA SER A 317 -23.72 -31.32 -20.58
C SER A 317 -25.07 -31.96 -20.86
N ALA A 318 -26.14 -31.22 -20.61
CA ALA A 318 -27.50 -31.60 -20.93
C ALA A 318 -28.10 -30.48 -21.79
N ALA A 319 -28.25 -30.81 -23.06
CA ALA A 319 -28.94 -30.02 -24.05
C ALA A 319 -30.36 -29.66 -23.56
N GLY A 320 -30.73 -28.39 -23.73
CA GLY A 320 -32.13 -27.97 -23.75
C GLY A 320 -32.65 -27.24 -22.51
N ARG A 321 -32.85 -25.94 -22.71
CA ARG A 321 -33.90 -25.06 -22.14
C ARG A 321 -33.57 -24.15 -20.93
N SER A 322 -34.11 -22.93 -21.11
CA SER A 322 -34.28 -21.78 -20.22
C SER A 322 -33.08 -20.87 -19.99
N ALA A 323 -33.12 -19.71 -20.66
CA ALA A 323 -32.16 -18.61 -20.57
C ALA A 323 -32.39 -17.67 -19.36
N ASN A 324 -33.29 -17.99 -18.43
CA ASN A 324 -33.65 -17.12 -17.30
C ASN A 324 -33.51 -17.79 -15.91
N ALA A 325 -32.74 -18.88 -15.80
CA ALA A 325 -32.45 -19.46 -14.49
C ALA A 325 -31.25 -18.75 -13.85
N ASN A 326 -31.50 -17.96 -12.80
CA ASN A 326 -30.44 -17.43 -11.93
C ASN A 326 -29.47 -18.57 -11.58
N PRO A 327 -28.15 -18.36 -11.75
CA PRO A 327 -27.17 -19.40 -11.49
C PRO A 327 -27.32 -19.91 -10.06
N LYS A 328 -27.48 -21.24 -9.94
CA LYS A 328 -27.53 -21.93 -8.66
C LYS A 328 -26.13 -22.35 -8.24
N TYR A 329 -25.69 -21.91 -7.08
CA TYR A 329 -24.40 -22.27 -6.48
C TYR A 329 -24.62 -23.29 -5.36
N VAL A 330 -23.61 -24.09 -5.05
CA VAL A 330 -23.64 -25.05 -3.95
C VAL A 330 -22.43 -24.80 -3.07
N ASP A 331 -22.64 -24.63 -1.77
CA ASP A 331 -21.53 -24.44 -0.82
C ASP A 331 -20.85 -25.77 -0.46
N GLU A 332 -19.80 -25.71 0.36
CA GLU A 332 -19.06 -26.89 0.83
C GLU A 332 -19.90 -27.84 1.70
N MET A 333 -21.08 -27.38 2.17
CA MET A 333 -22.05 -28.15 2.96
C MET A 333 -23.17 -28.76 2.11
N GLY A 334 -23.17 -28.53 0.79
CA GLY A 334 -24.17 -29.07 -0.13
C GLY A 334 -25.46 -28.25 -0.21
N GLU A 335 -25.52 -27.06 0.40
CA GLU A 335 -26.70 -26.19 0.35
C GLU A 335 -26.75 -25.41 -0.96
N SER A 336 -27.93 -25.24 -1.57
CA SER A 336 -28.09 -24.61 -2.89
C SER A 336 -28.58 -23.16 -2.80
N TRP A 337 -28.02 -22.28 -3.64
CA TRP A 337 -28.16 -20.83 -3.54
C TRP A 337 -28.47 -20.21 -4.89
N THR A 338 -29.35 -19.20 -4.96
CA THR A 338 -29.60 -18.43 -6.18
C THR A 338 -29.10 -17.00 -6.02
N VAL A 339 -28.28 -16.53 -6.95
CA VAL A 339 -27.84 -15.13 -7.04
C VAL A 339 -28.83 -14.37 -7.91
N ASP A 340 -29.47 -13.33 -7.37
CA ASP A 340 -30.26 -12.42 -8.20
C ASP A 340 -29.33 -11.51 -9.04
N GLY A 341 -29.83 -11.00 -10.16
CA GLY A 341 -29.06 -10.15 -11.07
C GLY A 341 -28.60 -8.80 -10.48
N SER A 342 -28.83 -8.53 -9.19
CA SER A 342 -28.41 -7.31 -8.50
C SER A 342 -27.01 -7.40 -7.89
N GLY A 343 -26.42 -8.61 -7.81
CA GLY A 343 -25.09 -8.80 -7.21
C GLY A 343 -25.05 -8.51 -5.70
N THR A 344 -26.21 -8.47 -5.02
CA THR A 344 -26.30 -8.26 -3.57
C THR A 344 -26.53 -9.60 -2.87
N PHE A 345 -25.53 -10.09 -2.15
CA PHE A 345 -25.65 -11.33 -1.38
C PHE A 345 -26.25 -11.08 0.01
N PRO A 346 -27.24 -11.87 0.47
CA PRO A 346 -27.66 -11.86 1.87
C PRO A 346 -26.52 -12.36 2.79
N LYS A 347 -26.36 -11.69 3.93
CA LYS A 347 -25.38 -11.98 5.00
C LYS A 347 -25.42 -13.45 5.45
N TRP A 348 -24.26 -14.08 5.64
CA TRP A 348 -24.16 -15.39 6.30
C TRP A 348 -23.62 -15.31 7.72
N ARG A 349 -24.28 -16.08 8.58
CA ARG A 349 -23.87 -16.38 9.96
C ARG A 349 -22.80 -17.45 9.93
N VAL A 350 -21.81 -17.34 10.81
CA VAL A 350 -20.88 -18.44 11.03
C VAL A 350 -21.57 -19.58 11.77
N ALA A 351 -21.25 -20.80 11.34
CA ALA A 351 -21.63 -22.02 12.02
C ALA A 351 -21.21 -21.89 13.50
N VAL A 352 -22.19 -21.98 14.39
CA VAL A 352 -21.94 -22.07 15.83
C VAL A 352 -21.00 -23.25 16.05
N ASP A 353 -19.92 -23.04 16.80
CA ASP A 353 -19.04 -24.12 17.26
C ASP A 353 -19.91 -25.23 17.86
N GLN A 354 -19.88 -26.40 17.24
CA GLN A 354 -20.55 -27.61 17.70
C GLN A 354 -19.88 -28.21 18.96
N ALA A 355 -19.19 -27.39 19.74
CA ALA A 355 -18.48 -27.82 20.95
C ALA A 355 -19.37 -27.81 22.20
N ASP A 356 -20.51 -27.10 22.19
CA ASP A 356 -21.45 -27.09 23.32
C ASP A 356 -22.91 -27.28 22.85
N ALA A 357 -23.27 -28.52 22.53
CA ALA A 357 -24.67 -28.89 22.30
C ALA A 357 -25.19 -29.71 23.50
N PRO A 358 -26.11 -29.19 24.33
CA PRO A 358 -27.04 -30.04 25.05
C PRO A 358 -28.16 -30.49 24.09
N ALA A 359 -28.55 -31.76 24.22
CA ALA A 359 -29.40 -32.52 23.32
C ALA A 359 -30.73 -31.83 22.90
N LYS A 360 -31.14 -32.09 21.65
CA LYS A 360 -32.49 -31.79 21.12
C LYS A 360 -33.58 -32.49 21.92
N PRO A 361 -34.80 -31.91 21.99
CA PRO A 361 -35.90 -32.41 21.14
C PRO A 361 -36.92 -31.35 20.67
N GLY A 362 -37.56 -31.61 19.51
CA GLY A 362 -38.97 -31.20 19.24
C GLY A 362 -39.23 -30.11 18.18
N PRO A 363 -40.43 -30.08 17.53
CA PRO A 363 -40.59 -29.78 16.10
C PRO A 363 -41.39 -28.51 15.73
N ALA A 364 -41.41 -28.23 14.41
CA ALA A 364 -42.22 -27.26 13.61
C ALA A 364 -41.62 -25.85 13.47
N ALA A 365 -41.41 -25.33 12.26
CA ALA A 365 -42.49 -25.02 11.33
C ALA A 365 -42.24 -25.45 9.86
N ARG A 366 -43.34 -25.89 9.23
CA ARG A 366 -43.51 -26.26 7.82
C ARG A 366 -43.50 -25.03 6.90
N LEU A 367 -43.11 -25.20 5.64
CA LEU A 367 -43.42 -24.29 4.53
C LEU A 367 -44.20 -25.02 3.42
N ILE A 368 -45.22 -24.33 2.91
CA ILE A 368 -46.27 -24.80 2.01
C ILE A 368 -45.83 -24.58 0.55
N ARG A 369 -46.22 -25.51 -0.32
CA ARG A 369 -46.05 -25.46 -1.78
C ARG A 369 -47.04 -24.46 -2.39
N VAL A 370 -46.56 -23.41 -3.04
CA VAL A 370 -47.36 -22.63 -4.00
C VAL A 370 -46.78 -22.86 -5.38
N ALA A 371 -47.56 -23.52 -6.24
CA ALA A 371 -47.26 -23.63 -7.66
C ALA A 371 -47.69 -22.35 -8.37
N ALA A 372 -46.89 -21.84 -9.29
CA ALA A 372 -47.34 -20.87 -10.28
C ALA A 372 -47.00 -21.40 -11.68
N ARG A 373 -47.99 -21.26 -12.55
CA ARG A 373 -48.06 -21.68 -13.96
C ARG A 373 -47.14 -20.87 -14.85
#